data_AF-A0A8T4PI14-F1
#
_entry.id   AF-A0A8T4PI14-F1
#
_cell.length_a   1.000
_cell.length_b   1.000
_cell.length_c   1.000
_cell.angle_alpha   90.00
_cell.angle_beta   90.00
_cell.angle_gamma   90.00
#
_symmetry.space_group_name_H-M   'P 1'
#
loop_
_entity.id
_entity.type
_entity.pdbx_description
1 polymer ?
#
loop_
_entity_poly.entity_id
_entity_poly.type
_entity_poly.pdbx_seq_one_letter_code
_entity_poly.pdbx_strand_id
1 'polypeptide(L)' 'MLQHDRPNCIGCAACEAVSPEFWEMNSDGKSDIKDGKNRDDGWQELDLEEKDFQANKEAADSCPVNVIHLVRKDTGEKII' A
#
# COMPACT_ATOMS: atom_id res chain seq x y z
N MET A 1 5.63 2.87 -8.04
CA MET A 1 6.04 2.31 -6.73
C MET A 1 4.86 2.45 -5.79
N LEU A 2 4.49 1.35 -5.13
CA LEU A 2 3.53 1.33 -4.04
C LEU A 2 4.26 1.60 -2.73
N GLN A 3 3.71 2.45 -1.88
CA GLN A 3 4.22 2.71 -0.54
C GLN A 3 3.09 2.60 0.48
N HIS A 4 3.42 2.09 1.67
CA HIS A 4 2.49 1.95 2.78
C HIS A 4 3.10 2.50 4.08
N ASP A 5 2.47 3.52 4.64
CA ASP A 5 2.75 4.04 5.98
C ASP A 5 2.10 3.13 7.04
N ARG A 6 2.64 1.90 7.14
CA ARG A 6 2.19 0.86 8.07
C ARG A 6 2.10 1.34 9.53
N PRO A 7 3.02 2.18 10.07
CA PRO A 7 2.89 2.71 11.42
C PRO A 7 1.57 3.43 11.68
N ASN A 8 1.05 4.17 10.69
CA ASN A 8 -0.22 4.89 10.78
C ASN A 8 -1.44 4.08 10.30
N CYS A 9 -1.25 2.85 9.79
CA CYS A 9 -2.36 1.97 9.45
C CYS A 9 -3.21 1.64 10.69
N ILE A 10 -4.53 1.79 10.56
CA ILE A 10 -5.53 1.55 11.62
C ILE A 10 -6.27 0.23 11.50
N GLY A 11 -5.93 -0.61 10.51
CA GLY A 11 -6.50 -1.95 10.39
C GLY A 11 -7.92 -2.04 9.83
N CYS A 12 -8.32 -1.12 8.96
CA CYS A 12 -9.68 -1.10 8.40
C CYS A 12 -9.99 -2.24 7.40
N ALA A 13 -8.98 -2.98 6.94
CA ALA A 13 -9.06 -4.08 5.97
C ALA A 13 -9.62 -3.73 4.57
N ALA A 14 -9.84 -2.45 4.24
CA ALA A 14 -10.37 -2.06 2.93
C ALA A 14 -9.40 -2.41 1.77
N CYS A 15 -8.10 -2.23 1.97
CA CYS A 15 -7.08 -2.55 0.98
C CYS A 15 -7.01 -4.05 0.64
N GLU A 16 -7.10 -4.93 1.65
CA GLU A 16 -7.20 -6.39 1.45
C GLU A 16 -8.50 -6.76 0.72
N ALA A 17 -9.63 -6.14 1.05
CA ALA A 17 -10.89 -6.43 0.39
C ALA A 17 -10.90 -6.01 -1.10
N VAL A 18 -10.27 -4.88 -1.43
CA VAL A 18 -10.22 -4.32 -2.79
C VAL A 18 -9.14 -4.97 -3.64
N SER A 19 -7.97 -5.25 -3.06
CA SER A 19 -6.82 -5.77 -3.78
C SER A 19 -6.13 -6.89 -2.99
N PRO A 20 -6.79 -8.03 -2.80
CA PRO A 20 -6.28 -9.14 -1.97
C PRO A 20 -5.00 -9.76 -2.53
N GLU A 21 -4.66 -9.54 -3.80
CA GLU A 21 -3.40 -10.01 -4.40
C GLU A 21 -2.17 -9.24 -3.88
N PHE A 22 -2.38 -8.00 -3.39
CA PHE A 22 -1.30 -7.10 -2.95
C PHE A 22 -1.31 -6.83 -1.46
N TRP A 23 -2.43 -7.06 -0.78
CA TRP A 23 -2.62 -6.68 0.61
C TRP A 23 -3.08 -7.88 1.44
N GLU A 24 -2.57 -7.97 2.66
CA GLU A 24 -3.04 -8.92 3.66
C GLU A 24 -3.13 -8.27 5.03
N MET A 25 -4.10 -8.70 5.82
CA MET A 25 -4.19 -8.33 7.23
C MET A 25 -3.31 -9.23 8.09
N ASN A 26 -2.51 -8.62 8.96
CA ASN A 26 -1.63 -9.31 9.89
C ASN A 26 -2.21 -9.43 11.30
N SER A 27 -1.58 -10.31 12.09
CA SER A 27 -1.98 -10.59 13.48
C SER A 27 -1.90 -9.39 14.43
N ASP A 28 -1.13 -8.35 14.08
CA ASP A 28 -1.06 -7.09 14.83
C ASP A 28 -2.19 -6.11 14.49
N GLY A 29 -3.14 -6.54 13.64
CA GLY A 29 -4.28 -5.76 13.20
C GLY A 29 -3.94 -4.71 12.14
N LYS A 30 -2.75 -4.73 11.55
CA LYS A 30 -2.36 -3.83 10.45
C LYS A 30 -2.30 -4.60 9.13
N SER A 31 -2.46 -3.88 8.03
CA SER A 31 -2.25 -4.44 6.70
C SER A 31 -0.76 -4.45 6.34
N ASP A 32 -0.33 -5.40 5.52
CA ASP A 32 0.98 -5.39 4.89
C ASP A 32 0.85 -5.48 3.36
N ILE A 33 1.86 -4.94 2.65
CA ILE A 33 2.03 -5.20 1.22
C ILE A 33 2.64 -6.60 1.06
N LYS A 34 1.95 -7.50 0.36
CA LYS A 34 2.48 -8.83 -0.01
C LYS A 34 3.74 -8.67 -0.86
N ASP A 35 4.77 -9.42 -0.51
CA ASP A 35 6.12 -9.33 -1.11
C ASP A 35 6.76 -7.92 -1.04
N GLY A 36 6.20 -7.03 -0.21
CA GLY A 36 6.72 -5.69 0.02
C GLY A 36 8.02 -5.69 0.82
N LYS A 37 8.90 -4.74 0.52
CA LYS A 37 10.14 -4.52 1.27
C LYS A 37 9.87 -3.57 2.43
N ASN A 38 10.27 -3.98 3.63
CA ASN A 38 10.22 -3.12 4.82
C ASN A 38 11.37 -2.11 4.81
N ARG A 39 11.09 -0.90 5.26
CA ARG A 39 12.04 0.19 5.52
C ARG A 39 12.29 0.34 7.03
N ASP A 40 13.39 0.99 7.39
CA ASP A 40 13.78 1.21 8.79
C ASP A 40 12.79 2.11 9.57
N ASP A 41 12.03 2.96 8.87
CA ASP A 41 10.97 3.81 9.43
C ASP A 41 9.62 3.08 9.56
N GLY A 42 9.59 1.77 9.29
CA GLY A 42 8.40 0.94 9.34
C GLY A 42 7.51 1.02 8.11
N TRP A 43 7.86 1.85 7.11
CA TRP A 43 7.15 1.88 5.83
C TRP A 43 7.41 0.61 5.03
N GLN A 44 6.52 0.32 4.08
CA GLN A 44 6.68 -0.78 3.14
C GLN A 44 6.62 -0.28 1.71
N GLU A 45 7.36 -0.92 0.82
CA GLU A 45 7.40 -0.55 -0.60
C GLU A 45 7.38 -1.75 -1.52
N LEU A 46 6.69 -1.62 -2.66
CA LEU A 46 6.68 -2.62 -3.73
C LEU A 46 6.81 -1.94 -5.10
N ASP A 47 7.64 -2.51 -5.96
CA ASP A 47 7.69 -2.14 -7.37
C ASP A 47 6.45 -2.73 -8.07
N LEU A 48 5.57 -1.85 -8.56
CA LEU A 48 4.38 -2.24 -9.32
C LEU A 48 4.64 -2.16 -10.82
N GLU A 49 4.08 -3.11 -11.56
CA GLU A 49 3.89 -2.99 -12.99
C GLU A 49 2.70 -2.09 -13.31
N GLU A 50 2.66 -1.52 -14.52
CA GLU A 50 1.58 -0.62 -14.95
C GLU A 50 0.20 -1.29 -14.90
N LYS A 51 0.14 -2.59 -15.19
CA LYS A 51 -1.12 -3.37 -15.15
C LYS A 51 -1.75 -3.43 -13.75
N ASP A 52 -0.94 -3.31 -12.70
CA ASP A 52 -1.34 -3.43 -11.30
C ASP A 52 -1.63 -2.08 -10.65
N PHE A 53 -1.42 -0.99 -11.39
CA PHE A 53 -1.63 0.38 -10.92
C PHE A 53 -3.07 0.61 -10.49
N GLN A 54 -4.04 0.20 -11.31
CA GLN A 54 -5.45 0.52 -11.06
C GLN A 54 -5.96 -0.18 -9.79
N ALA A 55 -5.63 -1.45 -9.59
CA ALA A 55 -6.02 -2.20 -8.40
C ALA A 55 -5.47 -1.58 -7.10
N ASN A 56 -4.20 -1.14 -7.13
CA ASN A 56 -3.58 -0.50 -5.97
C ASN A 56 -4.01 0.96 -5.78
N LYS A 57 -4.43 1.64 -6.85
CA LYS A 57 -5.07 2.95 -6.75
C LYS A 57 -6.41 2.84 -6.03
N GLU A 58 -7.22 1.85 -6.37
CA GLU A 58 -8.49 1.61 -5.68
C GLU A 58 -8.28 1.24 -4.20
N ALA A 59 -7.26 0.43 -3.90
CA ALA A 59 -6.88 0.15 -2.52
C ALA A 59 -6.49 1.44 -1.77
N ALA A 60 -5.72 2.33 -2.40
CA ALA A 60 -5.36 3.62 -1.82
C ALA A 60 -6.58 4.53 -1.59
N ASP A 61 -7.45 4.67 -2.58
CA ASP A 61 -8.69 5.46 -2.50
C ASP A 61 -9.65 4.94 -1.42
N SER A 62 -9.60 3.63 -1.12
CA SER A 62 -10.42 3.00 -0.08
C SER A 62 -9.91 3.22 1.35
N CYS A 63 -8.67 3.68 1.51
CA CYS A 63 -8.03 3.81 2.81
C CYS A 63 -8.58 5.04 3.58
N PRO A 64 -9.25 4.88 4.73
CA PRO A 64 -9.87 5.98 5.46
C PRO A 64 -8.86 6.94 6.12
N VAL A 65 -7.59 6.54 6.21
CA VAL A 65 -6.51 7.31 6.84
C VAL A 65 -5.37 7.65 5.87
N ASN A 66 -5.56 7.42 4.56
CA ASN A 66 -4.62 7.79 3.50
C ASN A 66 -3.16 7.34 3.73
N VAL A 67 -2.94 6.09 4.17
CA VAL A 67 -1.59 5.55 4.41
C VAL A 67 -1.00 4.77 3.23
N ILE A 68 -1.69 4.73 2.09
CA ILE A 68 -1.26 4.01 0.89
C ILE A 68 -0.98 5.04 -0.19
N HIS A 69 0.21 4.99 -0.80
CA HIS A 69 0.66 5.97 -1.78
C HIS A 69 1.17 5.31 -3.05
N LEU A 70 0.94 5.98 -4.17
CA LEU A 70 1.50 5.59 -5.47
C LEU A 70 2.46 6.68 -5.93
N VAL A 71 3.70 6.30 -6.21
CA VAL A 71 4.78 7.21 -6.59
C VAL A 71 5.38 6.79 -7.92
N ARG A 72 5.62 7.75 -8.82
CA ARG A 72 6.40 7.52 -10.05
C ARG A 72 7.84 7.16 -9.68
N LYS A 73 8.31 6.01 -10.17
CA LYS A 73 9.62 5.47 -9.77
C LYS A 73 10.80 6.31 -10.29
N ASP A 74 10.63 6.92 -11.45
CA ASP A 74 11.61 7.74 -12.15
C ASP A 74 11.71 9.16 -11.60
N THR A 75 10.57 9.76 -11.23
CA THR A 75 10.54 11.17 -10.80
C THR A 75 10.37 11.36 -9.29
N GLY A 76 9.93 10.34 -8.55
CA GLY A 76 9.53 10.46 -7.15
C GLY A 76 8.21 11.24 -6.97
N GLU A 77 7.51 11.56 -8.06
CA GLU A 77 6.24 12.29 -8.01
C GLU A 77 5.15 11.43 -7.38
N LYS A 78 4.54 11.95 -6.31
CA LYS A 78 3.40 11.33 -5.64
C LYS A 78 2.13 11.54 -6.48
N ILE A 79 1.51 10.43 -6.85
CA ILE A 79 0.26 10.38 -7.61
C ILE A 79 -0.93 10.43 -6.66
N ILE A 80 -0.82 9.76 -5.51
CA ILE A 80 -1.78 9.76 -4.39
C ILE A 80 -1.07 9.54 -3.06
#